data_AF-A0A819IRA3-F1
#
_entry.id   AF-A0A819IRA3-F1
#
_cell.length_a   1.000
_cell.length_b   1.000
_cell.length_c   1.000
_cell.angle_alpha   90.00
_cell.angle_beta   90.00
_cell.angle_gamma   90.00
#
_symmetry.space_group_name_H-M   'P 1'
#
loop_
_entity.id
_entity.type
_entity.pdbx_description
1 polymer ?
#
loop_
_entity_poly.entity_id
_entity_poly.type
_entity_poly.pdbx_seq_one_letter_code
_entity_poly.pdbx_strand_id
1 'polypeptide(L)'
;MVGRNYNPWSIYQQIAPLIENPLRNGSIQCYNMKNEIVICSSNQICSLDFDQRGNKARSRGCVENSGARVSVYDGGSYSSFDIECNRHLCNSDETFQQIKTILIDYRLTDVNGRRIAAGTKQMISYCLMALTLISLVVYYF
;
A
#
# COMPACT_ATOMS: atom_id res chain seq x y z
N MET A 1 13.96 -15.18 6.00
CA MET A 1 13.18 -14.10 5.35
C MET A 1 13.34 -14.26 3.85
N VAL A 2 12.29 -14.65 3.11
CA VAL A 2 12.34 -14.55 1.64
C VAL A 2 11.85 -13.15 1.30
N GLY A 3 12.80 -12.23 1.15
CA GLY A 3 12.51 -10.89 0.65
C GLY A 3 11.91 -11.02 -0.74
N ARG A 4 10.65 -10.63 -0.91
CA ARG A 4 10.13 -10.42 -2.26
C ARG A 4 10.86 -9.19 -2.80
N ASN A 5 11.65 -9.37 -3.86
CA ASN A 5 12.23 -8.25 -4.60
C ASN A 5 11.12 -7.55 -5.40
N TYR A 6 10.24 -6.82 -4.73
CA TYR A 6 9.52 -5.75 -5.43
C TYR A 6 10.49 -4.58 -5.56
N ASN A 7 10.52 -3.95 -6.73
CA ASN A 7 11.32 -2.75 -6.94
C ASN A 7 10.50 -1.55 -6.46
N PRO A 8 10.84 -0.92 -5.31
CA PRO A 8 10.08 0.22 -4.80
C PRO A 8 10.01 1.36 -5.82
N TRP A 9 11.03 1.49 -6.66
CA TRP A 9 11.08 2.46 -7.74
C TRP A 9 10.00 2.22 -8.79
N SER A 10 9.78 0.96 -9.20
CA SER A 10 8.74 0.63 -10.18
C SER A 10 7.33 0.90 -9.66
N ILE A 11 7.10 0.66 -8.37
CA ILE A 11 5.82 1.00 -7.70
C ILE A 11 5.66 2.51 -7.66
N TYR A 12 6.70 3.22 -7.22
CA TYR A 12 6.70 4.68 -7.17
C TYR A 12 6.45 5.30 -8.54
N GLN A 13 7.07 4.81 -9.62
CA GLN A 13 6.86 5.31 -10.98
C GLN A 13 5.41 5.19 -11.47
N GLN A 14 4.63 4.25 -10.94
CA GLN A 14 3.20 4.11 -11.27
C GLN A 14 2.30 4.97 -10.37
N ILE A 15 2.67 5.15 -9.10
CA ILE A 15 1.89 5.94 -8.13
C ILE A 15 2.17 7.45 -8.27
N ALA A 16 3.41 7.86 -8.48
CA ALA A 16 3.81 9.26 -8.53
C ALA A 16 3.00 10.10 -9.54
N PRO A 17 2.72 9.62 -10.76
CA PRO A 17 1.84 10.36 -11.69
C PRO A 17 0.42 10.60 -11.16
N LEU A 18 -0.06 9.76 -10.23
CA LEU A 18 -1.40 9.86 -9.65
C LEU A 18 -1.47 10.88 -8.51
N ILE A 19 -0.41 10.99 -7.71
CA ILE A 19 -0.41 11.77 -6.47
C ILE A 19 0.47 13.02 -6.51
N GLU A 20 1.46 13.08 -7.40
CA GLU A 20 2.42 14.19 -7.45
C GLU A 20 2.13 15.15 -8.61
N ASN A 21 2.46 16.42 -8.39
CA ASN A 21 2.56 17.41 -9.44
C ASN A 21 3.92 18.13 -9.30
N PRO A 22 4.92 17.79 -10.14
CA PRO A 22 6.27 18.33 -10.00
C PRO A 22 6.37 19.84 -10.28
N LEU A 23 5.35 20.43 -10.93
CA LEU A 23 5.34 21.85 -11.33
C LEU A 23 4.41 22.70 -10.45
N ARG A 24 4.10 22.25 -9.23
CA ARG A 24 3.10 22.91 -8.39
C ARG A 24 3.49 24.34 -8.03
N ASN A 25 2.84 25.30 -8.70
CA ASN A 25 2.86 26.72 -8.37
C ASN A 25 1.41 27.22 -8.22
N GLY A 26 0.78 26.97 -7.07
CA GLY A 26 -0.56 27.52 -6.77
C GLY A 26 -1.49 26.65 -5.93
N SER A 27 -2.74 27.13 -5.84
CA SER A 27 -3.86 26.44 -5.22
C SER A 27 -4.22 25.18 -5.99
N ILE A 28 -4.56 24.11 -5.28
CA ILE A 28 -5.07 22.88 -5.88
C ILE A 28 -6.57 22.75 -5.59
N GLN A 29 -7.22 21.88 -6.35
CA GLN A 29 -8.63 21.53 -6.13
C GLN A 29 -8.69 20.10 -5.62
N CYS A 30 -9.50 19.87 -4.60
CA CYS A 30 -9.71 18.55 -4.01
C CYS A 30 -11.20 18.28 -3.85
N TYR A 31 -11.58 17.01 -3.74
CA TYR A 31 -12.91 16.65 -3.27
C TYR A 31 -12.99 16.82 -1.75
N ASN A 32 -14.15 17.21 -1.23
CA ASN A 32 -14.48 17.11 0.20
C ASN A 32 -15.30 15.83 0.49
N MET A 33 -15.70 15.62 1.75
CA MET A 33 -16.54 14.47 2.15
C MET A 33 -17.90 14.37 1.46
N LYS A 34 -18.40 15.46 0.86
CA LYS A 34 -19.65 15.50 0.10
C LYS A 34 -19.44 15.30 -1.41
N ASN A 35 -18.22 14.98 -1.83
CA ASN A 35 -17.82 14.93 -3.24
C ASN A 35 -17.98 16.28 -3.99
N GLU A 36 -17.91 17.39 -3.27
CA GLU A 36 -17.87 18.73 -3.86
C GLU A 36 -16.41 19.14 -4.10
N ILE A 37 -16.16 19.92 -5.15
CA ILE A 37 -14.83 20.45 -5.45
C ILE A 37 -14.58 21.68 -4.57
N VAL A 38 -13.50 21.65 -3.81
CA VAL A 38 -13.01 22.76 -2.99
C VAL A 38 -11.63 23.20 -3.43
N ILE A 39 -11.36 24.51 -3.34
CA ILE A 39 -10.04 25.08 -3.63
C ILE A 39 -9.26 25.14 -2.32
N CYS A 40 -8.09 24.52 -2.28
CA CYS A 40 -7.20 24.54 -1.12
C CYS A 40 -6.30 25.77 -1.14
N SER A 41 -5.85 26.20 0.05
CA SER A 41 -4.84 27.26 0.16
C SER A 41 -3.49 26.80 -0.43
N SER A 42 -2.58 27.76 -0.64
CA SER A 42 -1.26 27.50 -1.22
C SER A 42 -0.39 26.53 -0.40
N ASN A 43 -0.60 26.46 0.91
CA ASN A 43 0.10 25.54 1.82
C ASN A 43 -0.63 24.21 2.05
N GLN A 44 -1.75 23.96 1.36
CA GLN A 44 -2.56 22.75 1.57
C GLN A 44 -2.46 21.75 0.43
N ILE A 45 -2.72 20.48 0.71
CA ILE A 45 -2.71 19.36 -0.23
C ILE A 45 -4.02 18.56 -0.12
N CYS A 46 -4.31 17.71 -1.10
CA CYS A 46 -5.49 16.87 -1.03
C CYS A 46 -5.21 15.68 -0.12
N SER A 47 -6.21 15.28 0.67
CA SER A 47 -6.17 14.07 1.49
C SER A 47 -7.43 13.23 1.30
N LEU A 48 -7.26 11.90 1.43
CA LEU A 48 -8.30 10.90 1.57
C LEU A 48 -7.84 9.84 2.57
N ASP A 49 -8.55 9.69 3.69
CA ASP A 49 -8.47 8.53 4.58
C ASP A 49 -9.67 7.61 4.33
N PHE A 50 -9.42 6.39 3.89
CA PHE A 50 -10.43 5.40 3.55
C PHE A 50 -10.39 4.21 4.53
N ASP A 51 -11.51 3.96 5.21
CA ASP A 51 -11.71 2.76 6.02
C ASP A 51 -11.97 1.58 5.09
N GLN A 52 -11.00 0.67 5.02
CA GLN A 52 -11.08 -0.50 4.15
C GLN A 52 -12.10 -1.53 4.64
N ARG A 53 -12.34 -1.62 5.97
CA ARG A 53 -13.29 -2.57 6.54
C ARG A 53 -14.72 -2.07 6.41
N GLY A 54 -14.92 -0.79 6.68
CA GLY A 54 -16.21 -0.11 6.53
C GLY A 54 -16.55 0.27 5.09
N ASN A 55 -15.61 0.08 4.15
CA ASN A 55 -15.71 0.45 2.75
C ASN A 55 -16.22 1.90 2.55
N LYS A 56 -15.62 2.85 3.27
CA LYS A 56 -16.05 4.25 3.26
C LYS A 56 -14.90 5.22 3.51
N ALA A 57 -15.00 6.42 2.95
CA ALA A 57 -14.12 7.52 3.34
C ALA A 57 -14.40 7.92 4.79
N ARG A 58 -13.35 8.07 5.59
CA ARG A 58 -13.38 8.63 6.95
C ARG A 58 -13.16 10.13 6.91
N SER A 59 -12.23 10.57 6.08
CA SER A 59 -11.94 11.97 5.81
C SER A 59 -11.55 12.16 4.35
N ARG A 60 -11.86 13.33 3.80
CA ARG A 60 -11.55 13.73 2.43
C ARG A 60 -11.58 15.25 2.36
N GLY A 61 -10.52 15.89 1.88
CA GLY A 61 -10.47 17.35 1.79
C GLY A 61 -9.06 17.92 1.63
N CYS A 62 -8.92 19.20 1.96
CA CYS A 62 -7.64 19.90 2.04
C CYS A 62 -7.01 19.70 3.42
N VAL A 63 -5.71 19.40 3.48
CA VAL A 63 -4.91 19.30 4.71
C VAL A 63 -3.61 20.07 4.56
N GLU A 64 -2.96 20.41 5.67
CA GLU A 64 -1.62 21.04 5.62
C GLU A 64 -0.63 20.17 4.83
N ASN A 65 0.25 20.79 4.06
CA ASN A 65 1.19 20.08 3.22
C ASN A 65 2.26 19.33 4.04
N SER A 66 2.10 18.01 4.16
CA SER A 66 3.10 17.07 4.70
C SER A 66 3.89 16.30 3.63
N GLY A 67 3.70 16.64 2.36
CA GLY A 67 4.26 15.92 1.21
C GLY A 67 3.31 14.83 0.67
N ALA A 68 3.44 14.53 -0.62
CA ALA A 68 2.63 13.49 -1.24
C ALA A 68 3.05 12.10 -0.76
N ARG A 69 2.08 11.28 -0.33
CA ARG A 69 2.32 9.94 0.19
C ARG A 69 1.09 9.06 0.06
N VAL A 70 1.34 7.75 0.04
CA VAL A 70 0.32 6.71 0.19
C VAL A 70 0.71 5.86 1.38
N SER A 71 -0.21 5.70 2.33
CA SER A 71 0.01 4.89 3.52
C SER A 71 -1.09 3.85 3.66
N VAL A 72 -0.71 2.60 3.93
CA VAL A 72 -1.66 1.52 4.23
C VAL A 72 -1.45 1.05 5.65
N TYR A 73 -2.49 1.18 6.46
CA TYR A 73 -2.54 0.65 7.81
C TYR A 73 -3.38 -0.63 7.83
N ASP A 74 -2.86 -1.69 8.42
CA ASP A 74 -3.60 -2.94 8.65
C ASP A 74 -3.22 -3.49 10.03
N GLY A 75 -4.16 -3.40 10.95
CA GLY A 75 -4.08 -3.91 12.31
C GLY A 75 -5.30 -4.79 12.65
N GLY A 76 -5.24 -5.49 13.78
CA GLY A 76 -6.24 -6.48 14.16
C GLY A 76 -7.68 -5.96 14.18
N SER A 77 -7.91 -4.73 14.64
CA SER A 77 -9.23 -4.08 14.71
C SER A 77 -9.45 -2.96 13.69
N TYR A 78 -8.41 -2.52 12.99
CA TYR A 78 -8.44 -1.30 12.20
C TYR A 78 -7.64 -1.46 10.91
N SER A 79 -8.19 -1.03 9.77
CA SER A 79 -7.46 -0.98 8.51
C SER A 79 -7.87 0.24 7.71
N SER A 80 -6.89 1.00 7.24
CA SER A 80 -7.13 2.22 6.48
C SER A 80 -6.14 2.40 5.34
N PHE A 81 -6.56 3.22 4.39
CA PHE A 81 -5.79 3.63 3.24
C PHE A 81 -5.78 5.15 3.20
N ASP A 82 -4.61 5.75 3.37
CA ASP A 82 -4.41 7.19 3.37
C ASP A 82 -3.68 7.61 2.09
N ILE A 83 -4.23 8.62 1.41
CA ILE A 83 -3.63 9.30 0.26
C ILE A 83 -3.51 10.76 0.62
N GLU A 84 -2.29 11.28 0.59
CA GLU A 84 -2.00 12.71 0.58
C GLU A 84 -1.31 13.05 -0.74
N CYS A 85 -1.80 14.06 -1.44
CA CYS A 85 -1.41 14.28 -2.84
C CYS A 85 -1.51 15.74 -3.29
N ASN A 86 -0.65 16.10 -4.24
CA ASN A 86 -0.39 17.47 -4.70
C ASN A 86 -0.98 17.77 -6.08
N ARG A 87 -1.70 16.81 -6.67
CA ARG A 87 -2.31 16.92 -8.01
C ARG A 87 -3.78 17.36 -7.88
N HIS A 88 -4.32 18.03 -8.90
CA HIS A 88 -5.74 18.39 -8.90
C HIS A 88 -6.61 17.13 -8.84
N LEU A 89 -7.57 17.13 -7.91
CA LEU A 89 -8.59 16.09 -7.72
C LEU A 89 -8.00 14.69 -7.48
N CYS A 90 -6.78 14.60 -6.95
CA CYS A 90 -6.09 13.32 -6.72
C CYS A 90 -6.62 12.52 -5.52
N ASN A 91 -7.50 13.10 -4.70
CA ASN A 91 -8.19 12.40 -3.63
C ASN A 91 -9.56 11.83 -4.06
N SER A 92 -9.70 11.54 -5.36
CA SER A 92 -10.89 10.93 -5.94
C SER A 92 -10.99 9.44 -5.66
N ASP A 93 -12.21 8.90 -5.77
CA ASP A 93 -12.45 7.45 -5.72
C ASP A 93 -11.71 6.71 -6.85
N GLU A 94 -11.58 7.33 -8.03
CA GLU A 94 -10.84 6.76 -9.15
C GLU A 94 -9.35 6.61 -8.83
N THR A 95 -8.71 7.67 -8.31
CA THR A 95 -7.30 7.62 -7.89
C THR A 95 -7.08 6.57 -6.81
N PHE A 96 -8.00 6.48 -5.84
CA PHE A 96 -7.96 5.42 -4.82
C PHE A 96 -7.98 4.02 -5.44
N GLN A 97 -8.89 3.73 -6.37
CA GLN A 97 -8.97 2.41 -7.01
C GLN A 97 -7.74 2.08 -7.87
N GLN A 98 -7.18 3.07 -8.57
CA GLN A 98 -5.95 2.91 -9.35
C GLN A 98 -4.77 2.54 -8.46
N ILE A 99 -4.54 3.28 -7.38
CA ILE A 99 -3.44 2.99 -6.44
C ILE A 99 -3.68 1.65 -5.75
N LYS A 100 -4.91 1.33 -5.34
CA LYS A 100 -5.25 0.03 -4.75
C LYS A 100 -4.91 -1.12 -5.70
N THR A 101 -5.24 -0.99 -6.98
CA THR A 101 -4.89 -1.99 -8.02
C THR A 101 -3.38 -2.18 -8.13
N ILE A 102 -2.61 -1.09 -8.20
CA ILE A 102 -1.14 -1.16 -8.24
C ILE A 102 -0.61 -1.94 -7.02
N LEU A 103 -1.07 -1.63 -5.80
CA LEU A 103 -0.59 -2.33 -4.59
C LEU A 103 -0.97 -3.82 -4.57
N ILE A 104 -2.11 -4.19 -5.17
CA ILE A 104 -2.54 -5.59 -5.34
C ILE A 104 -1.63 -6.31 -6.35
N ASP A 105 -1.32 -5.68 -7.48
CA ASP A 105 -0.49 -6.26 -8.54
C ASP A 105 0.92 -6.57 -8.04
N TYR A 106 1.47 -5.69 -7.20
CA TYR A 106 2.74 -5.90 -6.50
C TYR A 106 2.63 -6.81 -5.26
N ARG A 107 1.44 -7.33 -4.97
CA ARG A 107 1.13 -8.20 -3.82
C ARG A 107 1.55 -7.59 -2.48
N LEU A 108 1.42 -6.27 -2.36
CA LEU A 108 1.61 -5.53 -1.11
C LEU A 108 0.33 -5.57 -0.26
N THR A 109 -0.82 -5.56 -0.93
CA THR A 109 -2.14 -5.76 -0.33
C THR A 109 -2.91 -6.87 -1.03
N ASP A 110 -3.86 -7.49 -0.33
CA ASP A 110 -4.85 -8.37 -0.97
C ASP A 110 -5.99 -7.57 -1.62
N VAL A 111 -6.94 -8.27 -2.24
CA VAL A 111 -8.12 -7.65 -2.89
C VAL A 111 -8.99 -6.83 -1.92
N ASN A 112 -8.89 -7.13 -0.62
CA ASN A 112 -9.59 -6.44 0.46
C ASN A 112 -8.76 -5.27 1.03
N GLY A 113 -7.55 -5.02 0.51
CA GLY A 113 -6.65 -3.96 0.94
C GLY A 113 -5.75 -4.32 2.13
N ARG A 114 -5.87 -5.55 2.65
CA ARG A 114 -5.09 -6.01 3.81
C ARG A 114 -3.64 -6.22 3.41
N ARG A 115 -2.71 -5.87 4.30
CA ARG A 115 -1.28 -6.04 4.02
C ARG A 115 -0.97 -7.52 3.90
N ILE A 116 -0.41 -7.93 2.76
CA ILE A 116 0.11 -9.28 2.63
C ILE A 116 1.45 -9.30 3.38
N ALA A 117 1.46 -9.87 4.59
CA ALA A 117 2.71 -10.16 5.28
C ALA A 117 3.64 -10.92 4.31
N ALA A 118 4.91 -10.52 4.23
CA ALA A 118 5.91 -11.25 3.45
C ALA A 118 5.98 -12.69 3.97
N GLY A 119 5.21 -13.59 3.36
CA GLY A 119 4.97 -14.92 3.89
C GLY A 119 6.25 -15.74 3.82
N THR A 120 6.89 -15.97 4.96
CA THR A 120 7.71 -17.17 5.15
C THR A 120 6.77 -18.37 5.21
N LYS A 121 6.52 -18.99 4.06
CA LYS A 121 6.10 -20.39 3.98
C LYS A 121 6.94 -21.10 2.94
N GLN A 122 8.02 -21.72 3.42
CA GLN A 122 8.50 -23.04 3.00
C GLN A 122 9.69 -23.40 3.91
N MET A 123 9.42 -24.04 5.05
CA MET A 123 10.33 -25.09 5.48
C MET A 123 10.09 -26.22 4.48
N ILE A 124 10.96 -26.31 3.47
CA ILE A 124 11.22 -27.59 2.83
C ILE A 124 11.79 -28.44 3.97
N SER A 125 10.96 -29.32 4.51
CA SER A 125 11.41 -30.41 5.36
C SER A 125 12.31 -31.28 4.47
N TYR A 126 13.58 -30.94 4.41
CA TYR A 126 14.58 -31.80 3.80
C TYR A 126 14.60 -33.07 4.64
N CYS A 127 14.16 -34.17 4.02
CA CYS A 127 14.35 -35.56 4.43
C CYS A 127 15.44 -35.77 5.50
N LEU A 128 15.07 -35.65 6.78
CA LEU A 128 15.86 -36.13 7.92
C LEU A 128 15.61 -37.63 8.18
N MET A 129 15.27 -38.41 7.14
CA MET A 129 15.05 -39.86 7.23
C MET A 129 16.04 -40.69 6.38
N ALA A 130 17.16 -40.12 5.94
CA ALA A 130 18.17 -40.89 5.20
C ALA A 130 19.49 -41.12 5.96
N LEU A 131 19.68 -40.50 7.14
CA LEU A 131 20.95 -40.58 7.88
C LEU A 131 20.95 -41.53 9.09
N THR A 132 19.83 -42.16 9.42
CA THR A 132 19.76 -43.16 10.51
C THR A 132 19.85 -44.62 10.05
N LEU A 133 19.84 -44.89 8.74
CA LEU A 133 19.96 -46.26 8.22
C LEU A 133 21.39 -46.66 7.84
N ILE A 134 22.32 -45.73 7.61
CA ILE A 134 23.71 -46.07 7.25
C ILE A 134 24.59 -46.31 8.49
N SER A 135 24.22 -45.79 9.67
CA SER A 135 24.95 -46.04 10.92
C SER A 135 24.69 -47.41 11.54
N LEU A 136 23.66 -48.16 11.11
CA LEU A 136 23.41 -49.52 11.61
C LEU A 136 24.16 -50.61 10.85
N VAL A 137 24.61 -50.36 9.62
CA VAL A 137 25.38 -51.37 8.85
C VAL A 137 26.87 -51.35 9.23
N VAL A 138 27.39 -50.23 9.76
CA VAL A 138 28.80 -50.15 10.21
C VAL A 138 29.00 -50.70 11.62
N TYR A 139 27.94 -50.87 12.42
CA TYR A 139 28.08 -51.42 13.79
C TYR A 139 27.98 -52.96 13.86
N TYR A 140 27.69 -53.64 12.74
CA TYR A 140 27.49 -55.10 12.71
C TYR A 140 28.38 -55.84 11.69
N PHE A 141 29.50 -55.24 11.28
CA PHE A 141 30.61 -55.91 10.60
C PHE A 141 31.95 -55.49 11.20
#